data_AF-A0A0X3PYJ1-F1
#
_entry.id   AF-A0A0X3PYJ1-F1
#
_cell.length_a   1.000
_cell.length_b   1.000
_cell.length_c   1.000
_cell.angle_alpha   90.00
_cell.angle_beta   90.00
_cell.angle_gamma   90.00
#
_symmetry.space_group_name_H-M   'P 1'
#
loop_
_entity.id
_entity.type
_entity.pdbx_description
1 polymer ?
#
loop_
_entity_poly.entity_id
_entity_poly.type
_entity_poly.pdbx_seq_one_letter_code
_entity_poly.pdbx_strand_id
1 'polypeptide(L)'
;MLVQSTCLRVPGRALLVRAKRALSSDETYCMDLVKKADYYNYLCAIHLPPDHRRFACFLRAFNAEISQVVDRAPTRETANIRYRYWLDAIEAAFKDPSSTDILRSPVERELCWAMQRFGFSQRWLSMLVEARANRADGVPFATCLELERYAEMTNAPIHYMLAESFGIKSIEL
;
A
#
# COMPACT_ATOMS: atom_id res chain seq x y z
N MET A 1 -20.24 -38.43 -59.77
CA MET A 1 -18.95 -38.06 -59.14
C MET A 1 -19.10 -36.68 -58.53
N LEU A 2 -19.22 -36.59 -57.21
CA LEU A 2 -19.16 -35.34 -56.45
C LEU A 2 -18.37 -35.66 -55.18
N VAL A 3 -17.18 -35.08 -55.09
CA VAL A 3 -16.22 -35.26 -54.00
C VAL A 3 -16.70 -34.44 -52.81
N GLN A 4 -16.97 -35.09 -51.67
CA GLN A 4 -17.20 -34.40 -50.40
C GLN A 4 -15.85 -33.99 -49.82
N SER A 5 -15.57 -32.68 -49.83
CA SER A 5 -14.44 -32.09 -49.11
C SER A 5 -14.75 -32.04 -47.62
N THR A 6 -14.11 -32.90 -46.83
CA THR A 6 -14.06 -32.83 -45.37
C THR A 6 -13.09 -31.72 -44.95
N CYS A 7 -13.63 -30.60 -44.48
CA CYS A 7 -12.83 -29.52 -43.91
C CYS A 7 -12.56 -29.82 -42.43
N LEU A 8 -11.34 -30.25 -42.10
CA LEU A 8 -10.87 -30.42 -40.72
C LEU A 8 -10.75 -29.04 -40.04
N ARG A 9 -11.65 -28.75 -39.10
CA ARG A 9 -11.56 -27.58 -38.20
C ARG A 9 -10.45 -27.80 -37.18
N VAL A 10 -9.37 -27.04 -37.29
CA VAL A 10 -8.39 -26.89 -36.21
C VAL A 10 -8.96 -25.89 -35.19
N PRO A 11 -9.06 -26.22 -33.90
CA PRO A 11 -9.51 -25.27 -32.89
C PRO A 11 -8.44 -24.20 -32.69
N GLY A 12 -8.69 -23.00 -33.22
CA GLY A 12 -7.86 -21.84 -32.96
C GLY A 12 -7.83 -21.51 -31.48
N ARG A 13 -6.65 -21.55 -30.86
CA ARG A 13 -6.42 -20.94 -29.55
C ARG A 13 -6.83 -19.47 -29.63
N ALA A 14 -7.91 -19.12 -28.94
CA ALA A 14 -8.25 -17.71 -28.73
C ALA A 14 -7.06 -17.06 -28.01
N LEU A 15 -6.37 -16.16 -28.70
CA LEU A 15 -5.44 -15.22 -28.07
C LEU A 15 -6.27 -14.35 -27.11
N LEU A 16 -6.17 -14.62 -25.81
CA LEU A 16 -6.66 -13.73 -24.78
C LEU A 16 -5.86 -12.42 -24.86
N VAL A 17 -6.37 -11.46 -25.62
CA VAL A 17 -5.89 -10.08 -25.56
C VAL A 17 -6.24 -9.57 -24.18
N ARG A 18 -5.24 -9.48 -23.30
CA ARG A 18 -5.40 -8.96 -21.94
C ARG A 18 -5.83 -7.50 -22.05
N ALA A 19 -7.12 -7.22 -21.83
CA ALA A 19 -7.62 -5.85 -21.76
C ALA A 19 -6.80 -5.07 -20.72
N LYS A 20 -6.20 -3.95 -21.13
CA LYS A 20 -5.52 -3.05 -20.20
C LYS A 20 -6.57 -2.47 -19.26
N ARG A 21 -6.52 -2.83 -17.97
CA ARG A 21 -7.33 -2.18 -16.92
C ARG A 21 -6.91 -0.71 -16.85
N ALA A 22 -7.86 0.20 -17.05
CA ALA A 22 -7.65 1.61 -16.75
C ALA A 22 -7.52 1.77 -15.23
N LEU A 23 -6.45 2.44 -14.80
CA LEU A 23 -6.17 2.71 -13.39
C LEU A 23 -7.10 3.83 -12.92
N SER A 24 -7.50 3.82 -11.65
CA SER A 24 -8.17 4.99 -11.08
C SER A 24 -7.20 6.16 -10.95
N SER A 25 -7.73 7.38 -10.78
CA SER A 25 -6.91 8.56 -10.49
C SER A 25 -6.09 8.38 -9.21
N ASP A 26 -6.67 7.76 -8.19
CA ASP A 26 -6.04 7.57 -6.88
C ASP A 26 -4.95 6.48 -6.91
N GLU A 27 -5.18 5.39 -7.66
CA GLU A 27 -4.18 4.36 -7.92
C GLU A 27 -2.98 4.93 -8.67
N THR A 28 -3.24 5.77 -9.69
CA THR A 28 -2.19 6.43 -10.47
C THR A 28 -1.38 7.37 -9.59
N TYR A 29 -2.05 8.15 -8.74
CA TYR A 29 -1.39 9.04 -7.78
C TYR A 29 -0.43 8.28 -6.86
N CYS A 30 -0.90 7.18 -6.24
CA CYS A 30 -0.04 6.39 -5.34
C CYS A 30 1.14 5.77 -6.09
N MET A 31 0.93 5.25 -7.29
CA MET A 31 2.04 4.73 -8.11
C MET A 31 3.06 5.79 -8.48
N ASP A 32 2.62 6.98 -8.88
CA ASP A 32 3.53 8.08 -9.23
C ASP A 32 4.29 8.61 -8.01
N LEU A 33 3.64 8.65 -6.84
CA LEU A 33 4.29 9.02 -5.59
C LEU A 33 5.39 8.01 -5.22
N VAL A 34 5.10 6.70 -5.27
CA VAL A 34 6.10 5.66 -4.98
C VAL A 34 7.22 5.67 -6.02
N LYS A 35 6.91 5.87 -7.29
CA LYS A 35 7.94 5.97 -8.33
C LYS A 35 8.93 7.11 -8.07
N LYS A 36 8.48 8.21 -7.47
CA LYS A 36 9.32 9.36 -7.11
C LYS A 36 10.05 9.17 -5.79
N ALA A 37 9.37 8.64 -4.76
CA ALA A 37 9.89 8.57 -3.40
C ALA A 37 10.61 7.25 -3.05
N ASP A 38 10.26 6.14 -3.71
CA ASP A 38 10.73 4.79 -3.42
C ASP A 38 10.84 3.95 -4.72
N TYR A 39 11.76 4.37 -5.59
CA TYR A 39 11.88 3.84 -6.95
C TYR A 39 12.21 2.33 -7.01
N TYR A 40 13.13 1.85 -6.16
CA TYR A 40 13.52 0.44 -6.16
C TYR A 40 12.34 -0.46 -5.81
N ASN A 41 11.55 -0.08 -4.81
CA ASN A 41 10.41 -0.88 -4.45
C ASN A 41 9.22 -0.72 -5.39
N TYR A 42 9.10 0.42 -6.09
CA TYR A 42 8.22 0.52 -7.25
C TYR A 42 8.54 -0.55 -8.30
N LEU A 43 9.83 -0.74 -8.62
CA LEU A 43 10.27 -1.80 -9.54
C LEU A 43 9.96 -3.21 -9.01
N CYS A 44 10.00 -3.44 -7.70
CA CYS A 44 9.55 -4.72 -7.15
C CYS A 44 8.03 -4.90 -7.28
N ALA A 45 7.26 -3.84 -7.04
CA ALA A 45 5.80 -3.89 -7.05
C ALA A 45 5.21 -4.13 -8.45
N ILE A 46 5.86 -3.68 -9.53
CA ILE A 46 5.33 -3.86 -10.90
C ILE A 46 5.11 -5.32 -11.31
N HIS A 47 5.86 -6.24 -10.70
CA HIS A 47 5.78 -7.68 -10.95
C HIS A 47 4.62 -8.37 -10.21
N LEU A 48 3.96 -7.68 -9.27
CA LEU A 48 2.81 -8.24 -8.54
C LEU A 48 1.54 -8.29 -9.41
N PRO A 49 0.59 -9.19 -9.10
CA PRO A 49 -0.76 -9.17 -9.70
C PRO A 49 -1.42 -7.78 -9.57
N PRO A 50 -2.35 -7.39 -10.46
CA PRO A 50 -2.86 -6.01 -10.53
C PRO A 50 -3.33 -5.41 -9.21
N ASP A 51 -4.08 -6.17 -8.40
CA ASP A 51 -4.61 -5.65 -7.13
C ASP A 51 -3.53 -5.62 -6.04
N HIS A 52 -2.69 -6.65 -5.96
CA HIS A 52 -1.54 -6.68 -5.04
C HIS A 52 -0.52 -5.61 -5.36
N ARG A 53 -0.33 -5.28 -6.65
CA ARG A 53 0.50 -4.16 -7.08
C ARG A 53 -0.09 -2.84 -6.62
N ARG A 54 -1.39 -2.61 -6.84
CA ARG A 54 -2.09 -1.41 -6.36
C ARG A 54 -1.96 -1.28 -4.85
N PHE A 55 -2.16 -2.38 -4.12
CA PHE A 55 -2.02 -2.43 -2.67
C PHE A 55 -0.59 -2.15 -2.19
N ALA A 56 0.42 -2.77 -2.81
CA ALA A 56 1.83 -2.51 -2.49
C ALA A 56 2.21 -1.04 -2.74
N CYS A 57 1.72 -0.45 -3.82
CA CYS A 57 1.92 0.97 -4.13
C CYS A 57 1.20 1.87 -3.13
N PHE A 58 -0.03 1.52 -2.72
CA PHE A 58 -0.74 2.23 -1.65
C PHE A 58 0.06 2.23 -0.34
N LEU A 59 0.50 1.06 0.14
CA LEU A 59 1.23 0.93 1.41
C LEU A 59 2.52 1.78 1.40
N ARG A 60 3.21 1.82 0.26
CA ARG A 60 4.44 2.59 0.10
C ARG A 60 4.19 4.08 -0.06
N ALA A 61 3.11 4.46 -0.76
CA ALA A 61 2.67 5.85 -0.85
C ALA A 61 2.32 6.40 0.54
N PHE A 62 1.57 5.62 1.33
CA PHE A 62 1.27 5.92 2.72
C PHE A 62 2.55 6.07 3.54
N ASN A 63 3.49 5.11 3.44
CA ASN A 63 4.78 5.18 4.13
C ASN A 63 5.59 6.44 3.75
N ALA A 64 5.55 6.85 2.49
CA ALA A 64 6.20 8.06 2.01
C ALA A 64 5.55 9.33 2.58
N GLU A 65 4.22 9.41 2.63
CA GLU A 65 3.50 10.56 3.21
C GLU A 65 3.83 10.73 4.70
N ILE A 66 3.77 9.64 5.49
CA ILE A 66 4.05 9.72 6.92
C ILE A 66 5.53 10.00 7.22
N SER A 67 6.46 9.58 6.33
CA SER A 67 7.89 9.87 6.50
C SER A 67 8.21 11.35 6.32
N GLN A 68 7.47 12.05 5.47
CA GLN A 68 7.67 13.47 5.18
C GLN A 68 6.99 14.41 6.20
N VAL A 69 6.32 13.86 7.22
CA VAL A 69 5.57 14.67 8.20
C VAL A 69 6.51 15.62 8.96
N VAL A 70 7.67 15.13 9.41
CA VAL A 70 8.64 15.94 10.16
C VAL A 70 9.25 17.02 9.27
N ASP A 71 9.57 16.70 8.02
CA ASP A 71 10.15 17.67 7.06
C ASP A 71 9.17 18.81 6.73
N ARG A 72 7.86 18.53 6.75
CA ARG A 72 6.79 19.48 6.42
C ARG A 72 6.19 20.17 7.65
N ALA A 73 6.61 19.80 8.86
CA ALA A 73 6.08 20.33 10.11
C ALA A 73 7.14 21.19 10.81
N PRO A 74 6.88 22.49 11.03
CA PRO A 74 7.86 23.40 11.63
C PRO A 74 8.14 23.11 13.11
N THR A 75 7.20 22.45 13.81
CA THR A 75 7.33 22.12 15.24
C THR A 75 6.90 20.69 15.52
N ARG A 76 7.38 20.14 16.65
CA ARG A 76 7.01 18.80 17.14
C ARG A 76 5.50 18.66 17.33
N GLU A 77 4.85 19.71 17.86
CA GLU A 77 3.41 19.73 18.10
C GLU A 77 2.65 19.63 16.77
N THR A 78 3.13 20.35 15.75
CA THR A 78 2.54 20.31 14.40
C THR A 78 2.71 18.92 13.76
N ALA A 79 3.87 18.29 13.95
CA ALA A 79 4.10 16.91 13.49
C ALA A 79 3.17 15.92 14.21
N ASN A 80 3.02 16.05 15.53
CA ASN A 80 2.14 15.21 16.33
C ASN A 80 0.67 15.34 15.92
N ILE A 81 0.20 16.55 15.60
CA ILE A 81 -1.15 16.75 15.06
C ILE A 81 -1.34 15.98 13.74
N ARG A 82 -0.34 16.01 12.85
CA ARG A 82 -0.39 15.27 11.56
C ARG A 82 -0.35 13.76 11.74
N TYR A 83 0.45 13.24 12.68
CA TYR A 83 0.43 11.82 13.00
C TYR A 83 -0.89 11.39 13.62
N ARG A 84 -1.44 12.20 14.52
CA ARG A 84 -2.76 11.95 15.13
C ARG A 84 -3.87 11.92 14.08
N TYR A 85 -3.84 12.87 13.14
CA TYR A 85 -4.74 12.86 11.99
C TYR A 85 -4.70 11.51 11.25
N TRP A 86 -3.51 10.97 10.97
CA TRP A 86 -3.40 9.67 10.30
C TRP A 86 -3.93 8.50 11.14
N LEU A 87 -3.69 8.48 12.44
CA LEU A 87 -4.25 7.45 13.33
C LEU A 87 -5.78 7.49 13.33
N ASP A 88 -6.36 8.68 13.44
CA ASP A 88 -7.81 8.88 13.44
C ASP A 88 -8.41 8.51 12.07
N ALA A 89 -7.73 8.84 10.97
CA ALA A 89 -8.12 8.45 9.61
C ALA A 89 -8.09 6.92 9.41
N ILE A 90 -7.08 6.23 9.94
CA ILE A 90 -7.00 4.77 9.95
C ILE A 90 -8.17 4.19 10.75
N GLU A 91 -8.41 4.69 11.97
CA GLU A 91 -9.52 4.20 12.80
C GLU A 91 -10.88 4.38 12.11
N ALA A 92 -11.12 5.54 11.51
CA ALA A 92 -12.34 5.83 10.76
C ALA A 92 -12.52 4.87 9.57
N ALA A 93 -11.47 4.66 8.77
CA ALA A 93 -11.50 3.73 7.64
C ALA A 93 -11.77 2.28 8.08
N PHE A 94 -11.23 1.86 9.24
CA PHE A 94 -11.46 0.53 9.82
C PHE A 94 -12.86 0.35 10.40
N LYS A 95 -13.49 1.42 10.88
CA LYS A 95 -14.85 1.39 11.42
C LYS A 95 -15.91 1.32 10.33
N ASP A 96 -15.75 2.10 9.25
CA ASP A 96 -16.66 2.10 8.11
C ASP A 96 -15.90 2.36 6.80
N PRO A 97 -15.43 1.28 6.12
CA PRO A 97 -14.72 1.40 4.86
C PRO A 97 -15.58 1.93 3.70
N SER A 98 -16.90 1.92 3.86
CA SER A 98 -17.86 2.34 2.83
C SER A 98 -18.19 3.83 2.88
N SER A 99 -17.86 4.50 3.99
CA SER A 99 -18.09 5.93 4.15
C SER A 99 -17.17 6.75 3.24
N THR A 100 -17.76 7.53 2.34
CA THR A 100 -17.05 8.46 1.46
C THR A 100 -16.85 9.86 2.06
N ASP A 101 -17.50 10.15 3.19
CA ASP A 101 -17.57 11.50 3.77
C ASP A 101 -16.25 11.98 4.41
N ILE A 102 -15.25 11.09 4.50
CA ILE A 102 -14.01 11.29 5.26
C ILE A 102 -12.78 11.45 4.34
N LEU A 103 -12.93 11.26 3.02
CA LEU A 103 -11.80 11.00 2.11
C LEU A 103 -11.22 12.28 1.49
N ARG A 104 -10.22 12.87 2.15
CA ARG A 104 -9.59 14.14 1.73
C ARG A 104 -8.46 13.94 0.73
N SER A 105 -7.68 12.86 0.85
CA SER A 105 -6.50 12.57 0.04
C SER A 105 -6.67 11.31 -0.82
N PRO A 106 -5.95 11.19 -1.96
CA PRO A 106 -5.92 9.96 -2.74
C PRO A 106 -5.46 8.74 -1.93
N VAL A 107 -4.55 8.92 -0.97
CA VAL A 107 -4.03 7.84 -0.12
C VAL A 107 -5.10 7.31 0.84
N GLU A 108 -5.94 8.17 1.42
CA GLU A 108 -7.09 7.74 2.24
C GLU A 108 -8.12 6.97 1.40
N ARG A 109 -8.37 7.40 0.16
CA ARG A 109 -9.25 6.66 -0.76
C ARG A 109 -8.71 5.28 -1.11
N GLU A 110 -7.40 5.19 -1.34
CA GLU A 110 -6.73 3.91 -1.55
C GLU A 110 -6.72 3.04 -0.29
N LEU A 111 -6.66 3.62 0.91
CA LEU A 111 -6.84 2.88 2.17
C LEU A 111 -8.22 2.21 2.21
N CYS A 112 -9.31 2.95 1.97
CA CYS A 112 -10.65 2.36 1.97
C CYS A 112 -10.81 1.29 0.88
N TRP A 113 -10.28 1.55 -0.33
CA TRP A 113 -10.25 0.53 -1.39
C TRP A 113 -9.49 -0.73 -0.94
N ALA A 114 -8.30 -0.56 -0.37
CA ALA A 114 -7.45 -1.65 0.07
C ALA A 114 -8.13 -2.48 1.15
N MET A 115 -8.84 -1.85 2.07
CA MET A 115 -9.60 -2.51 3.12
C MET A 115 -10.78 -3.32 2.60
N GLN A 116 -11.52 -2.77 1.63
CA GLN A 116 -12.60 -3.50 0.96
C GLN A 116 -12.06 -4.68 0.15
N ARG A 117 -10.82 -4.59 -0.34
CA ARG A 117 -10.21 -5.62 -1.19
C ARG A 117 -9.44 -6.70 -0.42
N PHE A 118 -8.71 -6.30 0.60
CA PHE A 118 -7.76 -7.10 1.36
C PHE A 118 -8.06 -6.91 2.86
N GLY A 119 -8.46 -7.97 3.55
CA GLY A 119 -8.71 -7.92 5.00
C GLY A 119 -7.40 -8.00 5.80
N PHE A 120 -6.59 -6.94 5.73
CA PHE A 120 -5.31 -6.81 6.45
C PHE A 120 -5.47 -6.13 7.82
N SER A 121 -4.47 -6.28 8.69
CA SER A 121 -4.56 -5.87 10.09
C SER A 121 -4.33 -4.36 10.28
N GLN A 122 -5.27 -3.67 10.95
CA GLN A 122 -5.17 -2.25 11.34
C GLN A 122 -3.87 -1.94 12.08
N ARG A 123 -3.48 -2.86 12.97
CA ARG A 123 -2.31 -2.72 13.85
C ARG A 123 -1.05 -2.38 13.06
N TRP A 124 -0.85 -2.96 11.87
CA TRP A 124 0.35 -2.72 11.08
C TRP A 124 0.44 -1.29 10.54
N LEU A 125 -0.68 -0.71 10.10
CA LEU A 125 -0.73 0.69 9.68
C LEU A 125 -0.50 1.64 10.86
N SER A 126 -1.18 1.43 11.98
CA SER A 126 -1.01 2.27 13.17
C SER A 126 0.43 2.24 13.67
N MET A 127 1.07 1.06 13.64
CA MET A 127 2.45 0.88 14.08
C MET A 127 3.45 1.70 13.23
N LEU A 128 3.23 1.79 11.91
CA LEU A 128 4.06 2.64 11.03
C LEU A 128 4.00 4.12 11.41
N VAL A 129 2.82 4.59 11.83
CA VAL A 129 2.58 5.98 12.26
C VAL A 129 3.18 6.22 13.63
N GLU A 130 2.88 5.35 14.60
CA GLU A 130 3.37 5.44 15.98
C GLU A 130 4.89 5.39 16.05
N ALA A 131 5.53 4.51 15.27
CA ALA A 131 6.99 4.41 15.23
C ALA A 131 7.66 5.74 14.85
N ARG A 132 7.04 6.50 13.92
CA ARG A 132 7.53 7.81 13.49
C ARG A 132 7.12 8.93 14.44
N ALA A 133 5.91 8.89 14.98
CA ALA A 133 5.44 9.86 15.97
C ALA A 133 6.31 9.86 17.24
N ASN A 134 6.70 8.67 17.70
CA ASN A 134 7.60 8.48 18.86
C ASN A 134 9.02 9.02 18.62
N ARG A 135 9.36 9.37 17.38
CA ARG A 135 10.67 9.89 16.94
C ARG A 135 10.59 11.30 16.37
N ALA A 136 9.47 11.99 16.52
CA ALA A 136 9.24 13.30 15.93
C ALA A 136 10.18 14.41 16.46
N ASP A 137 10.88 14.17 17.57
CA ASP A 137 11.89 15.06 18.15
C ASP A 137 13.29 14.90 17.54
N GLY A 138 13.51 13.90 16.67
CA GLY A 138 14.77 13.73 15.95
C GLY A 138 15.95 13.35 16.83
N VAL A 139 15.69 12.78 18.02
CA VAL A 139 16.74 12.34 18.93
C VAL A 139 17.54 11.20 18.28
N PRO A 140 18.89 11.28 18.25
CA PRO A 140 19.73 10.21 17.72
C PRO A 140 19.53 8.88 18.45
N PHE A 141 19.73 7.76 17.75
CA PHE A 141 19.69 6.44 18.35
C PHE A 141 20.87 6.24 19.31
N ALA A 142 20.60 5.78 20.54
CA ALA A 142 21.62 5.53 21.55
C ALA A 142 22.34 4.20 21.33
N THR A 143 21.68 3.22 20.70
CA THR A 143 22.26 1.88 20.45
C THR A 143 21.89 1.34 19.06
N CYS A 144 22.68 0.40 18.54
CA CYS A 144 22.36 -0.31 17.31
C CYS A 144 21.01 -1.05 17.41
N LEU A 145 20.72 -1.67 18.54
CA LEU A 145 19.45 -2.37 18.78
C LEU A 145 18.24 -1.43 18.66
N GLU A 146 18.38 -0.20 19.14
CA GLU A 146 17.33 0.81 19.05
C GLU A 146 17.08 1.24 17.61
N LEU A 147 18.16 1.42 16.83
CA LEU A 147 18.09 1.69 15.38
C LEU A 147 17.44 0.54 14.63
N GLU A 148 17.84 -0.71 14.92
CA GLU A 148 17.29 -1.92 14.30
C GLU A 148 15.78 -2.04 14.55
N ARG A 149 15.34 -1.86 15.80
CA ARG A 149 13.92 -1.87 16.15
C ARG A 149 13.14 -0.79 15.40
N TYR A 150 13.69 0.41 15.30
CA TYR A 150 13.05 1.48 14.55
C TYR A 150 12.95 1.16 13.05
N ALA A 151 14.03 0.64 12.45
CA ALA A 151 14.05 0.22 11.06
C ALA A 151 13.03 -0.88 10.78
N GLU A 152 12.90 -1.85 11.70
CA GLU A 152 11.89 -2.91 11.64
C GLU A 152 10.48 -2.33 11.72
N MET A 153 10.17 -1.52 12.73
CA MET A 153 8.83 -0.95 12.93
C MET A 153 8.39 -0.01 11.81
N THR A 154 9.32 0.57 11.05
CA THR A 154 9.02 1.49 9.93
C THR A 154 8.97 0.84 8.55
N ASN A 155 9.37 -0.43 8.42
CA ASN A 155 9.40 -1.15 7.13
C ASN A 155 8.72 -2.52 7.17
N ALA A 156 8.97 -3.34 8.21
CA ALA A 156 8.44 -4.69 8.31
C ALA A 156 6.90 -4.76 8.24
N PRO A 157 6.12 -3.84 8.86
CA PRO A 157 4.66 -3.85 8.74
C PRO A 157 4.14 -3.80 7.30
N ILE A 158 4.85 -3.15 6.37
CA ILE A 158 4.49 -3.11 4.94
C ILE A 158 4.54 -4.52 4.34
N HIS A 159 5.57 -5.28 4.67
CA HIS A 159 5.75 -6.64 4.19
C HIS A 159 4.75 -7.60 4.83
N TYR A 160 4.44 -7.43 6.12
CA TYR A 160 3.41 -8.22 6.80
C TYR A 160 2.03 -8.00 6.21
N MET A 161 1.62 -6.74 5.97
CA MET A 161 0.35 -6.45 5.29
C MET A 161 0.32 -7.00 3.86
N LEU A 162 1.43 -6.91 3.14
CA LEU A 162 1.52 -7.50 1.80
C LEU A 162 1.36 -9.03 1.86
N ALA A 163 1.98 -9.71 2.83
CA ALA A 163 1.79 -11.15 3.05
C ALA A 163 0.33 -11.49 3.42
N GLU A 164 -0.31 -10.70 4.29
CA GLU A 164 -1.72 -10.84 4.64
C GLU A 164 -2.64 -10.71 3.41
N SER A 165 -2.29 -9.84 2.45
CA SER A 165 -3.02 -9.70 1.18
C SER A 165 -2.91 -10.92 0.26
N PHE A 166 -1.91 -11.78 0.48
CA PHE A 166 -1.78 -13.10 -0.15
C PHE A 166 -2.41 -14.23 0.69
N GLY A 167 -3.04 -13.90 1.83
CA GLY A 167 -3.67 -14.88 2.73
C GLY A 167 -2.73 -15.49 3.77
N ILE A 168 -1.52 -14.97 3.91
CA ILE A 168 -0.53 -15.46 4.89
C ILE A 168 -0.68 -14.64 6.18
N LYS A 169 -1.21 -15.25 7.25
CA LYS A 169 -1.52 -14.56 8.52
C LYS A 169 -0.66 -14.97 9.72
N SER A 170 0.00 -16.12 9.67
CA SER A 170 1.06 -16.46 10.61
C SER A 170 2.28 -16.94 9.83
N ILE A 171 3.45 -16.48 10.28
CA ILE A 171 4.71 -17.13 10.00
C ILE A 171 4.89 -18.05 11.22
N GLU A 172 4.24 -19.21 11.21
CA GLU A 172 4.74 -20.32 12.03
C GLU A 172 6.06 -20.75 11.36
N LEU A 173 7.17 -20.22 11.88
CA LEU A 173 8.51 -20.75 11.67
C LEU A 173 8.90 -21.60 12.88
#